data_AF-A0A8B6EX97-F1
#
_entry.id   AF-A0A8B6EX97-F1
#
_cell.length_a   1.000
_cell.length_b   1.000
_cell.length_c   1.000
_cell.angle_alpha   90.00
_cell.angle_beta   90.00
_cell.angle_gamma   90.00
#
_symmetry.space_group_name_H-M   'P 1'
#
loop_
_entity.id
_entity.type
_entity.pdbx_description
1 polymer ?
#
loop_
_entity_poly.entity_id
_entity_poly.type
_entity_poly.pdbx_seq_one_letter_code
_entity_poly.pdbx_strand_id
1 'polypeptide(L)'
;MLYLVLLSTILVVVQCCEPIREPICQMGIPYNSTVFPNLAGHLFQGGASVGLQRIKSLIEKKCSPNIREFLCRVYLPECSPSGKPVIPSWEMCQEAHDGCSSMMSSLGFKWESSLNCSKFEAGTIDRIKEIANDKSAFWFGTGVKSLCSKERPTFACKMNRFPSQTDSIISRFGGSIDISGVDRLMKIQYTYENGTVNACKNDFSLPGGSLEVDPLSPTVNHGWQLRNLPAMKWTAAPSDYFTLVLYDIGFTYLHALYVNIPGNNITKADEVHQYRGPGNPTDVANPYVYLLYKQHGHLQLTDPLRQSLNKKPLETLHNESNFYDLKSISWVRVSADPFSIGRLEKEHQVNNCPLLVSEALQHQDRPFLPHNFNLNMSVDVTYSPSAITFTSCCKTYAYRETSLELNPIGNMTVKTAHVRSSIMPSVTLTKQDPYFRANKFSDDELYSLIMVDPDVPIFYKVASNSHPLIHWMVINIPRGNVNDGVTVREYRGPQPSSGVHTYYFLLYLQSSRISPSVISNYTTSCTRCLFDINCFTTDHGLKLTGATWFRAEYDEYVRHQRVDESGKDEAAECAKEPQYPQSCSGVSIPHIIG
;
A
#
# COMPACT_ATOMS: atom_id res chain seq x y z
N MET A 1 -32.97 -58.41 -50.24
CA MET A 1 -32.24 -58.30 -48.96
C MET A 1 -32.00 -56.83 -48.68
N LEU A 2 -32.65 -56.30 -47.65
CA LEU A 2 -32.63 -54.89 -47.21
C LEU A 2 -31.33 -54.63 -46.42
N TYR A 3 -30.62 -53.54 -46.74
CA TYR A 3 -29.53 -53.01 -45.93
C TYR A 3 -30.10 -52.17 -44.78
N LEU A 4 -29.81 -52.56 -43.54
CA LEU A 4 -30.12 -51.80 -42.32
C LEU A 4 -29.01 -50.77 -42.07
N VAL A 5 -29.34 -49.48 -42.19
CA VAL A 5 -28.52 -48.35 -41.76
C VAL A 5 -28.75 -48.15 -40.26
N LEU A 6 -27.71 -48.40 -39.44
CA LEU A 6 -27.70 -48.02 -38.02
C LEU A 6 -27.42 -46.52 -37.92
N LEU A 7 -28.48 -45.73 -37.77
CA LEU A 7 -28.39 -44.34 -37.32
C LEU A 7 -28.08 -44.32 -35.82
N SER A 8 -26.85 -43.97 -35.44
CA SER A 8 -26.52 -43.64 -34.05
C SER A 8 -27.10 -42.25 -33.72
N THR A 9 -28.35 -42.23 -33.24
CA THR A 9 -28.88 -41.04 -32.58
C THR A 9 -28.12 -40.84 -31.27
N ILE A 10 -27.27 -39.81 -31.21
CA ILE A 10 -26.74 -39.29 -29.94
C ILE A 10 -27.94 -38.77 -29.16
N LEU A 11 -28.41 -39.55 -28.19
CA LEU A 11 -29.33 -39.06 -27.17
C LEU A 11 -28.61 -37.93 -26.41
N VAL A 12 -29.06 -36.70 -26.61
CA VAL A 12 -28.74 -35.60 -25.69
C VAL A 12 -29.49 -35.91 -24.40
N VAL A 13 -28.83 -36.60 -23.48
CA VAL A 13 -29.34 -36.81 -22.12
C VAL A 13 -29.37 -35.44 -21.46
N VAL A 14 -30.56 -34.91 -21.18
CA VAL A 14 -30.69 -33.71 -20.36
C VAL A 14 -30.16 -34.05 -18.97
N GLN A 15 -29.03 -33.44 -18.61
CA GLN A 15 -28.38 -33.63 -17.32
C GLN A 15 -29.14 -32.82 -16.26
N CYS A 16 -30.00 -33.49 -15.50
CA CYS A 16 -30.78 -32.86 -14.44
C CYS A 16 -29.93 -32.67 -13.18
N CYS A 17 -29.97 -31.47 -12.60
CA CYS A 17 -29.48 -31.25 -11.24
C CYS A 17 -30.34 -32.03 -10.25
N GLU A 18 -29.74 -32.52 -9.18
CA GLU A 18 -30.44 -33.19 -8.09
C GLU A 18 -29.98 -32.65 -6.72
N PRO A 19 -30.83 -32.68 -5.68
CA PRO A 19 -30.46 -32.22 -4.35
C PRO A 19 -29.37 -33.10 -3.72
N ILE A 20 -28.45 -32.50 -2.97
CA ILE A 20 -27.39 -33.20 -2.26
C ILE A 20 -27.98 -34.02 -1.10
N ARG A 21 -27.70 -35.33 -1.09
CA ARG A 21 -28.19 -36.28 -0.07
C ARG A 21 -27.14 -36.67 0.97
N GLU A 22 -25.88 -36.41 0.67
CA GLU A 22 -24.75 -36.80 1.52
C GLU A 22 -24.59 -35.83 2.70
N PRO A 23 -24.80 -36.27 3.96
CA PRO A 23 -24.85 -35.37 5.10
C PRO A 23 -23.60 -34.52 5.30
N ILE A 24 -22.40 -35.04 5.01
CA ILE A 24 -21.16 -34.27 5.20
C ILE A 24 -21.03 -33.07 4.24
N CYS A 25 -21.76 -33.09 3.13
CA CYS A 25 -21.82 -32.02 2.13
C CYS A 25 -23.14 -31.24 2.15
N GLN A 26 -24.09 -31.56 3.04
CA GLN A 26 -25.26 -30.71 3.25
C GLN A 26 -24.95 -29.50 4.14
N MET A 27 -23.82 -29.52 4.86
CA MET A 27 -23.40 -28.47 5.79
C MET A 27 -21.95 -28.03 5.56
N GLY A 28 -21.73 -26.73 5.45
CA GLY A 28 -20.38 -26.14 5.35
C GLY A 28 -19.85 -26.01 3.92
N ILE A 29 -20.75 -25.95 2.92
CA ILE A 29 -20.46 -25.54 1.53
C ILE A 29 -21.57 -24.58 1.05
N PRO A 30 -21.33 -23.70 0.06
CA PRO A 30 -22.26 -22.63 -0.30
C PRO A 30 -23.39 -23.04 -1.28
N TYR A 31 -23.58 -24.33 -1.57
CA TYR A 31 -24.54 -24.84 -2.55
C TYR A 31 -25.29 -26.10 -2.05
N ASN A 32 -26.44 -26.41 -2.65
CA ASN A 32 -27.34 -27.50 -2.20
C ASN A 32 -27.78 -28.47 -3.29
N SER A 33 -27.36 -28.27 -4.54
CA SER A 33 -27.68 -29.13 -5.69
C SER A 33 -26.40 -29.59 -6.41
N THR A 34 -26.45 -30.80 -6.96
CA THR A 34 -25.32 -31.47 -7.61
C THR A 34 -25.71 -32.00 -8.99
N VAL A 35 -24.72 -32.29 -9.83
CA VAL A 35 -24.91 -32.90 -11.16
C VAL A 35 -23.95 -34.06 -11.40
N PHE A 36 -24.35 -34.98 -12.27
CA PHE A 36 -23.58 -36.20 -12.60
C PHE A 36 -23.37 -36.36 -14.12
N PRO A 37 -22.22 -36.92 -14.57
CA PRO A 37 -21.19 -37.52 -13.74
C PRO A 37 -20.37 -36.49 -12.97
N ASN A 38 -19.91 -36.87 -11.79
CA ASN A 38 -19.07 -35.98 -10.97
C ASN A 38 -17.63 -35.94 -11.49
N LEU A 39 -16.79 -35.09 -10.88
CA LEU A 39 -15.40 -34.90 -11.32
C LEU A 39 -14.50 -36.11 -11.00
N ALA A 40 -14.94 -36.99 -10.10
CA ALA A 40 -14.29 -38.27 -9.81
C ALA A 40 -14.78 -39.43 -10.72
N GLY A 41 -15.69 -39.18 -11.67
CA GLY A 41 -16.17 -40.16 -12.64
C GLY A 41 -17.35 -41.04 -12.19
N HIS A 42 -17.95 -40.76 -11.04
CA HIS A 42 -19.17 -41.47 -10.60
C HIS A 42 -20.37 -40.97 -11.41
N LEU A 43 -21.35 -41.85 -11.63
CA LEU A 43 -22.55 -41.55 -12.44
C LEU A 43 -23.78 -41.15 -11.62
N PHE A 44 -23.74 -41.31 -10.29
CA PHE A 44 -24.85 -40.99 -9.37
C PHE A 44 -24.34 -40.81 -7.93
N GLN A 45 -25.13 -40.13 -7.07
CA GLN A 45 -24.73 -39.81 -5.69
C GLN A 45 -24.35 -41.03 -4.85
N GLY A 46 -25.06 -42.15 -4.96
CA GLY A 46 -24.76 -43.35 -4.16
C GLY A 46 -23.32 -43.83 -4.34
N GLY A 47 -22.79 -43.83 -5.58
CA GLY A 47 -21.40 -44.18 -5.85
C GLY A 47 -20.43 -43.12 -5.32
N ALA A 48 -20.76 -41.84 -5.49
CA ALA A 48 -19.95 -40.73 -4.98
C ALA A 48 -19.85 -40.73 -3.45
N SER A 49 -20.96 -41.00 -2.76
CA SER A 49 -21.01 -41.14 -1.30
C SER A 49 -20.08 -42.25 -0.81
N VAL A 50 -20.08 -43.43 -1.45
CA VAL A 50 -19.15 -44.51 -1.06
C VAL A 50 -17.69 -44.07 -1.19
N GLY A 51 -17.34 -43.37 -2.27
CA GLY A 51 -16.00 -42.82 -2.47
C GLY A 51 -15.63 -41.78 -1.41
N LEU A 52 -16.52 -40.81 -1.15
CA LEU A 52 -16.30 -39.75 -0.17
C LEU A 52 -16.21 -40.29 1.28
N GLN A 53 -17.06 -41.26 1.64
CA GLN A 53 -17.06 -41.90 2.95
C GLN A 53 -15.74 -42.62 3.25
N ARG A 54 -15.05 -43.13 2.22
CA ARG A 54 -13.74 -43.79 2.36
C ARG A 54 -12.65 -42.84 2.87
N ILE A 55 -12.75 -41.54 2.55
CA ILE A 55 -11.78 -40.50 2.90
C ILE A 55 -12.35 -39.45 3.88
N LYS A 56 -13.54 -39.71 4.45
CA LYS A 56 -14.25 -38.83 5.39
C LYS A 56 -13.40 -38.41 6.59
N SER A 57 -12.51 -39.28 7.06
CA SER A 57 -11.59 -39.00 8.16
C SER A 57 -10.74 -37.74 7.93
N LEU A 58 -10.43 -37.38 6.67
CA LEU A 58 -9.70 -36.13 6.35
C LEU A 58 -10.54 -34.89 6.70
N ILE A 59 -11.83 -34.94 6.43
CA ILE A 59 -12.78 -33.86 6.75
C ILE A 59 -13.00 -33.76 8.26
N GLU A 60 -13.18 -34.90 8.94
CA GLU A 60 -13.42 -34.94 10.38
C GLU A 60 -12.21 -34.45 11.19
N LYS A 61 -11.00 -34.80 10.74
CA LYS A 61 -9.75 -34.35 11.37
C LYS A 61 -9.32 -32.94 10.97
N LYS A 62 -9.98 -32.31 10.00
CA LYS A 62 -9.75 -30.93 9.57
C LYS A 62 -8.28 -30.62 9.26
N CYS A 63 -7.62 -31.52 8.54
CA CYS A 63 -6.21 -31.37 8.15
C CYS A 63 -5.93 -30.13 7.27
N SER A 64 -6.95 -29.61 6.59
CA SER A 64 -6.94 -28.33 5.87
C SER A 64 -8.28 -27.63 6.08
N PRO A 65 -8.33 -26.29 6.15
CA PRO A 65 -9.59 -25.55 6.25
C PRO A 65 -10.54 -25.83 5.07
N ASN A 66 -9.98 -26.08 3.88
CA ASN A 66 -10.75 -26.23 2.63
C ASN A 66 -11.02 -27.68 2.21
N ILE A 67 -10.57 -28.67 2.99
CA ILE A 67 -10.70 -30.10 2.60
C ILE A 67 -12.16 -30.52 2.41
N ARG A 68 -13.09 -30.03 3.24
CA ARG A 68 -14.52 -30.37 3.12
C ARG A 68 -15.07 -29.86 1.80
N GLU A 69 -14.90 -28.56 1.55
CA GLU A 69 -15.45 -27.92 0.36
C GLU A 69 -14.84 -28.52 -0.90
N PHE A 70 -13.51 -28.72 -0.92
CA PHE A 70 -12.82 -29.35 -2.04
C PHE A 70 -13.38 -30.73 -2.36
N LEU A 71 -13.44 -31.64 -1.37
CA LEU A 71 -13.93 -32.99 -1.61
C LEU A 71 -15.41 -33.01 -1.99
N CYS A 72 -16.24 -32.15 -1.39
CA CYS A 72 -17.63 -32.00 -1.81
C CYS A 72 -17.72 -31.50 -3.26
N ARG A 73 -16.91 -30.52 -3.68
CA ARG A 73 -16.90 -30.03 -5.08
C ARG A 73 -16.41 -31.10 -6.07
N VAL A 74 -15.58 -32.05 -5.66
CA VAL A 74 -15.14 -33.15 -6.54
C VAL A 74 -16.20 -34.26 -6.64
N TYR A 75 -16.72 -34.71 -5.49
CA TYR A 75 -17.63 -35.86 -5.44
C TYR A 75 -19.11 -35.47 -5.66
N LEU A 76 -19.50 -34.24 -5.32
CA LEU A 76 -20.86 -33.72 -5.38
C LEU A 76 -20.83 -32.27 -5.92
N PRO A 77 -20.29 -32.05 -7.14
CA PRO A 77 -20.06 -30.71 -7.69
C PRO A 77 -21.36 -29.91 -7.80
N GLU A 78 -21.29 -28.62 -7.49
CA GLU A 78 -22.38 -27.67 -7.72
C GLU A 78 -22.89 -27.76 -9.17
N CYS A 79 -24.22 -27.78 -9.33
CA CYS A 79 -24.84 -27.77 -10.64
C CYS A 79 -24.87 -26.34 -11.19
N SER A 80 -24.11 -26.07 -12.26
CA SER A 80 -24.20 -24.77 -12.93
C SER A 80 -25.56 -24.60 -13.65
N PRO A 81 -25.98 -23.36 -13.98
CA PRO A 81 -27.20 -23.11 -14.75
C PRO A 81 -27.26 -23.82 -16.11
N SER A 82 -26.10 -24.22 -16.66
CA SER A 82 -25.99 -24.99 -17.90
C SER A 82 -26.07 -26.51 -17.73
N GLY A 83 -26.34 -26.99 -16.51
CA GLY A 83 -26.40 -28.42 -16.20
C GLY A 83 -25.04 -29.11 -16.20
N LYS A 84 -23.95 -28.37 -15.98
CA LYS A 84 -22.57 -28.88 -15.93
C LYS A 84 -21.96 -28.73 -14.54
N PRO A 85 -21.06 -29.63 -14.11
CA PRO A 85 -20.40 -29.53 -12.82
C PRO A 85 -19.50 -28.30 -12.76
N VAL A 86 -19.61 -27.50 -11.70
CA VAL A 86 -18.66 -26.42 -11.41
C VAL A 86 -17.35 -27.02 -10.93
N ILE A 87 -16.24 -26.66 -11.61
CA ILE A 87 -14.91 -27.20 -11.34
C ILE A 87 -14.28 -26.41 -10.16
N PRO A 88 -13.76 -27.06 -9.09
CA PRO A 88 -13.02 -26.36 -8.05
C PRO A 88 -11.73 -25.76 -8.61
N SER A 89 -11.15 -24.77 -7.94
CA SER A 89 -9.90 -24.18 -8.40
C SER A 89 -8.69 -25.04 -8.03
N TRP A 90 -7.58 -24.85 -8.76
CA TRP A 90 -6.31 -25.51 -8.48
C TRP A 90 -5.80 -25.17 -7.07
N GLU A 91 -5.95 -23.91 -6.64
CA GLU A 91 -5.48 -23.41 -5.33
C GLU A 91 -6.21 -24.10 -4.18
N MET A 92 -7.54 -24.22 -4.28
CA MET A 92 -8.34 -24.96 -3.30
C MET A 92 -7.89 -26.42 -3.20
N CYS A 93 -7.52 -27.04 -4.32
CA CYS A 93 -6.97 -28.39 -4.32
C CYS A 93 -5.60 -28.46 -3.66
N GLN A 94 -4.68 -27.52 -3.96
CA GLN A 94 -3.34 -27.52 -3.38
C GLN A 94 -3.38 -27.33 -1.88
N GLU A 95 -4.18 -26.40 -1.37
CA GLU A 95 -4.33 -26.21 0.08
C GLU A 95 -4.91 -27.45 0.77
N ALA A 96 -5.85 -28.15 0.10
CA ALA A 96 -6.37 -29.42 0.59
C ALA A 96 -5.30 -30.52 0.58
N HIS A 97 -4.51 -30.62 -0.51
CA HIS A 97 -3.43 -31.57 -0.66
C HIS A 97 -2.32 -31.35 0.37
N ASP A 98 -1.82 -30.13 0.52
CA ASP A 98 -0.68 -29.82 1.37
C ASP A 98 -1.01 -30.05 2.85
N GLY A 99 -2.22 -29.69 3.27
CA GLY A 99 -2.69 -29.97 4.63
C GLY A 99 -2.96 -31.46 4.90
N CYS A 100 -3.46 -32.20 3.91
CA CYS A 100 -4.04 -33.53 4.14
C CYS A 100 -3.27 -34.72 3.56
N SER A 101 -2.31 -34.52 2.65
CA SER A 101 -1.59 -35.61 1.95
C SER A 101 -0.80 -36.51 2.90
N SER A 102 -0.13 -35.93 3.90
CA SER A 102 0.60 -36.66 4.95
C SER A 102 -0.35 -37.50 5.80
N MET A 103 -1.50 -36.94 6.19
CA MET A 103 -2.54 -37.64 6.95
C MET A 103 -3.17 -38.76 6.12
N MET A 104 -3.47 -38.50 4.85
CA MET A 104 -4.01 -39.49 3.93
C MET A 104 -3.07 -40.70 3.82
N SER A 105 -1.76 -40.43 3.72
CA SER A 105 -0.72 -41.45 3.72
C SER A 105 -0.66 -42.23 5.04
N SER A 106 -0.80 -41.55 6.19
CA SER A 106 -0.82 -42.20 7.52
C SER A 106 -2.01 -43.14 7.73
N LEU A 107 -3.11 -42.88 7.01
CA LEU A 107 -4.32 -43.70 7.02
C LEU A 107 -4.27 -44.84 5.99
N GLY A 108 -3.13 -45.02 5.30
CA GLY A 108 -2.94 -46.06 4.29
C GLY A 108 -3.54 -45.73 2.92
N PHE A 109 -3.96 -44.48 2.69
CA PHE A 109 -4.49 -44.01 1.42
C PHE A 109 -3.45 -43.20 0.64
N LYS A 110 -3.59 -43.16 -0.68
CA LYS A 110 -2.79 -42.29 -1.55
C LYS A 110 -3.69 -41.21 -2.12
N TRP A 111 -3.15 -40.01 -2.33
CA TRP A 111 -3.85 -38.96 -3.06
C TRP A 111 -4.20 -39.46 -4.47
N GLU A 112 -5.49 -39.66 -4.72
CA GLU A 112 -5.96 -40.34 -5.93
C GLU A 112 -5.79 -39.46 -7.17
N SER A 113 -5.71 -40.10 -8.35
CA SER A 113 -5.61 -39.38 -9.62
C SER A 113 -6.84 -38.52 -9.92
N SER A 114 -8.01 -38.87 -9.39
CA SER A 114 -9.25 -38.07 -9.40
C SER A 114 -9.09 -36.74 -8.67
N LEU A 115 -8.20 -36.67 -7.68
CA LEU A 115 -7.92 -35.49 -6.85
C LEU A 115 -6.67 -34.72 -7.32
N ASN A 116 -6.02 -35.12 -8.42
CA ASN A 116 -4.81 -34.44 -8.89
C ASN A 116 -5.12 -32.99 -9.27
N CYS A 117 -4.43 -32.04 -8.62
CA CYS A 117 -4.73 -30.62 -8.75
C CYS A 117 -4.56 -30.08 -10.16
N SER A 118 -3.71 -30.69 -11.01
CA SER A 118 -3.57 -30.28 -12.41
C SER A 118 -4.88 -30.40 -13.23
N LYS A 119 -5.88 -31.15 -12.72
CA LYS A 119 -7.21 -31.25 -13.34
C LYS A 119 -8.11 -30.03 -13.11
N PHE A 120 -7.71 -29.11 -12.24
CA PHE A 120 -8.56 -28.03 -11.73
C PHE A 120 -8.14 -26.63 -12.21
N GLU A 121 -7.23 -26.53 -13.18
CA GLU A 121 -6.83 -25.24 -13.79
C GLU A 121 -8.02 -24.49 -14.41
N ALA A 122 -8.99 -25.21 -14.98
CA ALA A 122 -10.21 -24.60 -15.51
C ALA A 122 -11.03 -23.87 -14.43
N GLY A 123 -11.10 -24.41 -13.21
CA GLY A 123 -11.78 -23.74 -12.09
C GLY A 123 -11.04 -22.47 -11.64
N THR A 124 -9.71 -22.46 -11.70
CA THR A 124 -8.92 -21.23 -11.48
C THR A 124 -9.23 -20.18 -12.54
N ILE A 125 -9.32 -20.57 -13.81
CA ILE A 125 -9.69 -19.66 -14.91
C ILE A 125 -11.08 -19.07 -14.68
N ASP A 126 -12.07 -19.88 -14.31
CA ASP A 126 -13.43 -19.42 -14.04
C ASP A 126 -13.46 -18.44 -12.86
N ARG A 127 -12.67 -18.70 -11.80
CA ARG A 127 -12.52 -17.78 -10.67
C ARG A 127 -11.88 -16.45 -11.04
N ILE A 128 -10.86 -16.47 -11.91
CA ILE A 128 -10.24 -15.26 -12.46
C ILE A 128 -11.27 -14.45 -13.27
N LYS A 129 -12.07 -15.11 -14.12
CA LYS A 129 -13.14 -14.44 -14.90
C LYS A 129 -14.20 -13.80 -14.00
N GLU A 130 -14.56 -14.47 -12.90
CA GLU A 130 -15.48 -13.95 -11.89
C GLU A 130 -14.93 -12.66 -11.26
N ILE A 131 -13.71 -12.69 -10.73
CA ILE A 131 -13.10 -11.53 -10.07
C ILE A 131 -12.86 -10.37 -11.05
N ALA A 132 -12.47 -10.66 -12.28
CA ALA A 132 -12.28 -9.63 -13.30
C ALA A 132 -13.59 -8.86 -13.60
N ASN A 133 -14.74 -9.52 -13.46
CA ASN A 133 -16.08 -8.92 -13.60
C ASN A 133 -16.66 -8.34 -12.30
N ASP A 134 -16.11 -8.70 -11.15
CA ASP A 134 -16.58 -8.24 -9.86
C ASP A 134 -16.31 -6.73 -9.68
N LYS A 135 -17.38 -5.97 -9.46
CA LYS A 135 -17.35 -4.52 -9.25
C LYS A 135 -16.88 -4.13 -7.85
N SER A 136 -16.73 -5.10 -6.96
CA SER A 136 -16.31 -4.92 -5.57
C SER A 136 -14.88 -5.38 -5.29
N ALA A 137 -14.25 -6.07 -6.23
CA ALA A 137 -12.93 -6.68 -6.05
C ALA A 137 -11.78 -5.66 -5.92
N PHE A 138 -11.94 -4.45 -6.45
CA PHE A 138 -10.90 -3.42 -6.47
C PHE A 138 -11.41 -2.10 -5.91
N TRP A 139 -10.52 -1.12 -5.82
CA TRP A 139 -10.83 0.19 -5.23
C TRP A 139 -11.77 1.04 -6.11
N PHE A 140 -11.80 0.76 -7.42
CA PHE A 140 -12.81 1.28 -8.33
C PHE A 140 -14.11 0.44 -8.24
N GLY A 141 -15.13 0.73 -9.05
CA GLY A 141 -16.42 0.08 -8.89
C GLY A 141 -17.09 0.50 -7.58
N THR A 142 -17.67 -0.44 -6.84
CA THR A 142 -18.36 -0.13 -5.58
C THR A 142 -17.44 0.50 -4.53
N GLY A 143 -16.12 0.24 -4.61
CA GLY A 143 -15.10 0.85 -3.74
C GLY A 143 -14.94 2.37 -3.92
N VAL A 144 -15.40 2.95 -5.03
CA VAL A 144 -15.28 4.40 -5.29
C VAL A 144 -16.01 5.22 -4.22
N LYS A 145 -17.13 4.72 -3.67
CA LYS A 145 -17.92 5.47 -2.67
C LYS A 145 -17.12 5.77 -1.40
N SER A 146 -16.31 4.83 -0.94
CA SER A 146 -15.53 4.99 0.29
C SER A 146 -14.30 5.87 0.06
N LEU A 147 -13.68 5.79 -1.12
CA LEU A 147 -12.44 6.50 -1.43
C LEU A 147 -12.63 7.90 -2.04
N CYS A 148 -13.69 8.10 -2.82
CA CYS A 148 -13.88 9.31 -3.64
C CYS A 148 -15.09 10.15 -3.21
N SER A 149 -15.45 10.14 -1.92
CA SER A 149 -16.55 10.96 -1.41
C SER A 149 -16.25 12.46 -1.58
N LYS A 150 -17.30 13.28 -1.76
CA LYS A 150 -17.16 14.75 -1.94
C LYS A 150 -16.43 15.44 -0.78
N GLU A 151 -16.48 14.86 0.40
CA GLU A 151 -15.81 15.36 1.61
C GLU A 151 -14.33 14.93 1.68
N ARG A 152 -13.91 13.88 0.96
CA ARG A 152 -12.56 13.27 1.06
C ARG A 152 -12.11 12.60 -0.25
N PRO A 153 -11.87 13.32 -1.36
CA PRO A 153 -11.26 12.69 -2.53
C PRO A 153 -9.81 12.34 -2.22
N THR A 154 -9.47 11.04 -2.19
CA THR A 154 -8.07 10.61 -2.17
C THR A 154 -7.35 11.07 -3.45
N PHE A 155 -6.01 11.07 -3.41
CA PHE A 155 -5.21 11.39 -4.57
C PHE A 155 -5.55 10.49 -5.77
N ALA A 156 -5.83 9.20 -5.53
CA ALA A 156 -6.25 8.24 -6.56
C ALA A 156 -7.51 8.69 -7.33
N CYS A 157 -8.46 9.36 -6.67
CA CYS A 157 -9.70 9.83 -7.28
C CYS A 157 -9.51 11.01 -8.24
N LYS A 158 -8.39 11.72 -8.12
CA LYS A 158 -8.06 12.88 -8.98
C LYS A 158 -7.24 12.47 -10.21
N MET A 159 -6.77 11.22 -10.27
CA MET A 159 -6.05 10.66 -11.41
C MET A 159 -7.04 10.25 -12.54
N ASN A 160 -6.60 10.35 -13.80
CA ASN A 160 -7.37 10.24 -15.06
C ASN A 160 -8.60 9.29 -15.09
N ARG A 161 -9.63 9.70 -15.85
CA ARG A 161 -10.97 9.07 -16.02
C ARG A 161 -11.61 8.69 -14.68
N PHE A 162 -12.54 9.53 -14.21
CA PHE A 162 -13.29 9.31 -12.97
C PHE A 162 -13.81 7.86 -12.90
N PRO A 163 -13.34 7.05 -11.94
CA PRO A 163 -13.81 5.69 -11.79
C PRO A 163 -15.30 5.69 -11.46
N SER A 164 -16.04 4.77 -12.09
CA SER A 164 -17.48 4.61 -11.88
C SER A 164 -17.76 3.55 -10.82
N GLN A 165 -18.92 3.65 -10.17
CA GLN A 165 -19.43 2.60 -9.28
C GLN A 165 -19.77 1.29 -9.99
N THR A 166 -19.89 1.35 -11.31
CA THR A 166 -20.16 0.21 -12.17
C THR A 166 -18.91 -0.48 -12.67
N ASP A 167 -17.72 0.03 -12.32
CA ASP A 167 -16.47 -0.45 -12.88
C ASP A 167 -16.03 -1.81 -12.33
N SER A 168 -15.54 -2.66 -13.23
CA SER A 168 -14.73 -3.84 -12.96
C SER A 168 -13.42 -3.75 -13.77
N ILE A 169 -12.54 -4.75 -13.70
CA ILE A 169 -11.38 -4.80 -14.62
C ILE A 169 -11.88 -4.75 -16.07
N ILE A 170 -12.90 -5.56 -16.39
CA ILE A 170 -13.44 -5.70 -17.75
C ILE A 170 -14.04 -4.39 -18.25
N SER A 171 -14.90 -3.73 -17.48
CA SER A 171 -15.57 -2.52 -17.97
C SER A 171 -14.61 -1.34 -18.14
N ARG A 172 -13.52 -1.28 -17.38
CA ARG A 172 -12.51 -0.22 -17.49
C ARG A 172 -11.68 -0.29 -18.77
N PHE A 173 -11.70 -1.43 -19.48
CA PHE A 173 -11.21 -1.55 -20.85
C PHE A 173 -12.16 -0.95 -21.92
N GLY A 174 -13.17 -0.18 -21.51
CA GLY A 174 -14.14 0.46 -22.41
C GLY A 174 -15.43 -0.34 -22.61
N GLY A 175 -15.69 -1.34 -21.76
CA GLY A 175 -16.91 -2.17 -21.80
C GLY A 175 -16.92 -3.28 -22.84
N SER A 176 -15.80 -3.54 -23.53
CA SER A 176 -15.78 -4.31 -24.79
C SER A 176 -14.90 -5.56 -24.79
N ILE A 177 -14.14 -5.85 -23.72
CA ILE A 177 -13.25 -7.01 -23.74
C ILE A 177 -14.05 -8.29 -23.43
N ASP A 178 -14.15 -9.17 -24.43
CA ASP A 178 -14.77 -10.49 -24.27
C ASP A 178 -13.78 -11.46 -23.61
N ILE A 179 -14.14 -11.94 -22.42
CA ILE A 179 -13.34 -12.91 -21.66
C ILE A 179 -13.83 -14.35 -21.82
N SER A 180 -14.86 -14.59 -22.62
CA SER A 180 -15.37 -15.94 -22.86
C SER A 180 -14.29 -16.87 -23.40
N GLY A 181 -13.40 -16.34 -24.25
CA GLY A 181 -12.27 -17.03 -24.87
C GLY A 181 -11.05 -17.29 -23.98
N VAL A 182 -11.05 -16.82 -22.73
CA VAL A 182 -9.95 -17.09 -21.78
C VAL A 182 -9.98 -18.58 -21.42
N ASP A 183 -8.93 -19.29 -21.79
CA ASP A 183 -8.85 -20.75 -21.75
C ASP A 183 -7.53 -21.27 -21.17
N ARG A 184 -6.61 -20.37 -20.78
CA ARG A 184 -5.31 -20.75 -20.23
C ARG A 184 -4.80 -19.76 -19.18
N LEU A 185 -3.98 -20.29 -18.28
CA LEU A 185 -3.20 -19.51 -17.34
C LEU A 185 -1.88 -19.05 -17.97
N MET A 186 -1.42 -17.88 -17.56
CA MET A 186 -0.09 -17.38 -17.85
C MET A 186 0.72 -17.37 -16.56
N LYS A 187 1.83 -18.12 -16.52
CA LYS A 187 2.76 -18.12 -15.40
C LYS A 187 3.69 -16.94 -15.53
N ILE A 188 3.64 -16.02 -14.57
CA ILE A 188 4.41 -14.78 -14.56
C ILE A 188 5.30 -14.79 -13.33
N GLN A 189 6.61 -14.70 -13.54
CA GLN A 189 7.59 -14.72 -12.46
C GLN A 189 8.53 -13.53 -12.58
N TYR A 190 8.56 -12.73 -11.52
CA TYR A 190 9.53 -11.65 -11.33
C TYR A 190 10.74 -12.18 -10.57
N THR A 191 11.92 -11.74 -11.01
CA THR A 191 13.17 -11.88 -10.28
C THR A 191 13.77 -10.50 -10.08
N TYR A 192 14.15 -10.19 -8.85
CA TYR A 192 14.63 -8.87 -8.48
C TYR A 192 15.85 -9.00 -7.57
N GLU A 193 16.82 -8.13 -7.79
CA GLU A 193 18.09 -8.15 -7.08
C GLU A 193 18.07 -7.21 -5.87
N ASN A 194 19.01 -7.42 -4.95
CA ASN A 194 19.30 -6.44 -3.90
C ASN A 194 19.64 -5.09 -4.52
N GLY A 195 19.22 -4.00 -3.89
CA GLY A 195 19.58 -2.66 -4.32
C GLY A 195 19.22 -1.60 -3.31
N THR A 196 19.36 -0.35 -3.72
CA THR A 196 18.99 0.83 -2.94
C THR A 196 18.27 1.81 -3.85
N VAL A 197 17.26 2.50 -3.33
CA VAL A 197 16.61 3.61 -4.03
C VAL A 197 16.60 4.85 -3.15
N ASN A 198 16.85 6.01 -3.76
CA ASN A 198 16.69 7.29 -3.10
C ASN A 198 15.28 7.82 -3.36
N ALA A 199 14.58 8.19 -2.30
CA ALA A 199 13.26 8.81 -2.37
C ALA A 199 13.08 9.73 -1.17
N CYS A 200 12.49 10.92 -1.39
CA CYS A 200 12.19 11.85 -0.30
C CYS A 200 13.40 12.13 0.59
N LYS A 201 14.57 12.29 -0.02
CA LYS A 201 15.87 12.55 0.63
C LYS A 201 16.38 11.42 1.53
N ASN A 202 15.88 10.20 1.36
CA ASN A 202 16.30 9.02 2.13
C ASN A 202 16.68 7.86 1.20
N ASP A 203 17.63 7.05 1.65
CA ASP A 203 18.03 5.83 0.97
C ASP A 203 17.28 4.63 1.58
N PHE A 204 16.60 3.85 0.73
CA PHE A 204 15.84 2.67 1.12
C PHE A 204 16.47 1.41 0.54
N SER A 205 16.74 0.43 1.39
CA SER A 205 17.22 -0.89 0.97
C SER A 205 16.09 -1.71 0.35
N LEU A 206 16.36 -2.29 -0.81
CA LEU A 206 15.45 -3.15 -1.56
C LEU A 206 16.00 -4.57 -1.55
N PRO A 207 15.39 -5.53 -0.81
CA PRO A 207 15.90 -6.90 -0.74
C PRO A 207 15.67 -7.66 -2.04
N GLY A 208 16.60 -8.55 -2.41
CA GLY A 208 16.48 -9.42 -3.57
C GLY A 208 15.52 -10.60 -3.31
N GLY A 209 15.02 -11.20 -4.39
CA GLY A 209 14.10 -12.33 -4.31
C GLY A 209 13.36 -12.60 -5.62
N SER A 210 12.25 -13.31 -5.50
CA SER A 210 11.34 -13.62 -6.60
C SER A 210 9.89 -13.49 -6.17
N LEU A 211 9.02 -13.20 -7.13
CA LEU A 211 7.57 -13.12 -6.95
C LEU A 211 6.89 -13.86 -8.09
N GLU A 212 6.08 -14.86 -7.76
CA GLU A 212 5.15 -15.48 -8.70
C GLU A 212 3.81 -14.73 -8.62
N VAL A 213 3.28 -14.31 -9.76
CA VAL A 213 2.01 -13.59 -9.80
C VAL A 213 0.87 -14.57 -9.61
N ASP A 214 0.10 -14.33 -8.56
CA ASP A 214 -1.17 -14.99 -8.31
C ASP A 214 -2.30 -13.94 -8.33
N PRO A 215 -3.18 -13.93 -9.35
CA PRO A 215 -4.29 -12.99 -9.44
C PRO A 215 -5.37 -13.22 -8.36
N LEU A 216 -5.39 -14.38 -7.70
CA LEU A 216 -6.32 -14.68 -6.62
C LEU A 216 -5.78 -14.23 -5.25
N SER A 217 -4.48 -13.89 -5.18
CA SER A 217 -3.86 -13.40 -3.95
C SER A 217 -4.34 -11.99 -3.59
N PRO A 218 -4.76 -11.74 -2.33
CA PRO A 218 -5.11 -10.40 -1.89
C PRO A 218 -3.88 -9.51 -1.66
N THR A 219 -2.67 -10.09 -1.64
CA THR A 219 -1.42 -9.42 -1.29
C THR A 219 -1.14 -8.21 -2.19
N VAL A 220 -0.80 -7.10 -1.55
CA VAL A 220 -0.30 -5.90 -2.22
C VAL A 220 1.22 -6.01 -2.27
N ASN A 221 1.77 -5.88 -3.47
CA ASN A 221 3.21 -5.99 -3.73
C ASN A 221 3.81 -4.59 -3.91
N HIS A 222 5.12 -4.52 -3.73
CA HIS A 222 5.86 -3.28 -3.92
C HIS A 222 6.23 -3.10 -5.40
N GLY A 223 6.17 -1.86 -5.89
CA GLY A 223 6.52 -1.54 -7.28
C GLY A 223 7.94 -1.95 -7.66
N TRP A 224 8.89 -1.87 -6.72
CA TRP A 224 10.28 -2.28 -6.95
C TRP A 224 10.43 -3.78 -7.29
N GLN A 225 9.55 -4.65 -6.78
CA GLN A 225 9.58 -6.09 -7.09
C GLN A 225 9.26 -6.34 -8.57
N LEU A 226 8.52 -5.41 -9.19
CA LEU A 226 8.05 -5.50 -10.58
C LEU A 226 8.84 -4.59 -11.52
N ARG A 227 9.97 -4.00 -11.08
CA ARG A 227 10.70 -2.99 -11.86
C ARG A 227 11.28 -3.50 -13.18
N ASN A 228 11.54 -4.81 -13.28
CA ASN A 228 12.09 -5.47 -14.46
C ASN A 228 11.02 -6.30 -15.16
N LEU A 229 11.14 -6.51 -16.48
CA LEU A 229 10.22 -7.35 -17.24
C LEU A 229 10.24 -8.79 -16.66
N PRO A 230 9.08 -9.40 -16.32
CA PRO A 230 9.04 -10.74 -15.77
C PRO A 230 9.27 -11.81 -16.83
N ALA A 231 9.69 -13.00 -16.39
CA ALA A 231 9.59 -14.20 -17.19
C ALA A 231 8.12 -14.61 -17.29
N MET A 232 7.61 -14.81 -18.50
CA MET A 232 6.22 -15.17 -18.75
C MET A 232 6.15 -16.42 -19.61
N LYS A 233 5.33 -17.39 -19.20
CA LYS A 233 5.13 -18.66 -19.90
C LYS A 233 3.67 -19.03 -19.97
N TRP A 234 3.25 -19.56 -21.11
CA TRP A 234 1.92 -20.12 -21.34
C TRP A 234 2.02 -21.28 -22.34
N THR A 235 0.94 -22.06 -22.41
CA THR A 235 0.80 -23.14 -23.41
C THR A 235 0.48 -22.54 -24.78
N ALA A 236 1.25 -22.90 -25.80
CA ALA A 236 1.12 -22.40 -27.16
C ALA A 236 1.64 -23.44 -28.18
N ALA A 237 1.05 -23.48 -29.38
CA ALA A 237 1.64 -24.21 -30.50
C ALA A 237 2.83 -23.43 -31.07
N PRO A 238 3.86 -24.09 -31.65
CA PRO A 238 5.02 -23.40 -32.22
C PRO A 238 4.68 -22.41 -33.35
N SER A 239 3.57 -22.62 -34.04
CA SER A 239 3.08 -21.77 -35.13
C SER A 239 2.20 -20.60 -34.67
N ASP A 240 1.83 -20.56 -33.38
CA ASP A 240 0.96 -19.51 -32.86
C ASP A 240 1.74 -18.19 -32.72
N TYR A 241 1.04 -17.07 -32.88
CA TYR A 241 1.54 -15.74 -32.57
C TYR A 241 0.67 -15.10 -31.50
N PHE A 242 1.27 -14.33 -30.60
CA PHE A 242 0.56 -13.67 -29.51
C PHE A 242 0.94 -12.19 -29.36
N THR A 243 -0.01 -11.43 -28.84
CA THR A 243 0.17 -10.07 -28.36
C THR A 243 0.01 -10.05 -26.84
N LEU A 244 0.93 -9.37 -26.17
CA LEU A 244 0.95 -9.21 -24.72
C LEU A 244 0.82 -7.72 -24.38
N VAL A 245 -0.16 -7.41 -23.52
CA VAL A 245 -0.43 -6.06 -23.02
C VAL A 245 -0.28 -6.03 -21.51
N LEU A 246 0.55 -5.12 -21.00
CA LEU A 246 0.68 -4.85 -19.57
C LEU A 246 0.13 -3.46 -19.29
N TYR A 247 -0.87 -3.39 -18.41
CA TYR A 247 -1.71 -2.21 -18.27
C TYR A 247 -2.10 -1.96 -16.81
N ASP A 248 -1.86 -0.76 -16.30
CA ASP A 248 -2.46 -0.30 -15.06
C ASP A 248 -3.88 0.16 -15.37
N ILE A 249 -4.86 -0.68 -15.03
CA ILE A 249 -6.27 -0.41 -15.31
C ILE A 249 -6.87 0.58 -14.30
N GLY A 250 -6.23 0.77 -13.14
CA GLY A 250 -6.61 1.77 -12.15
C GLY A 250 -6.43 3.19 -12.70
N PHE A 251 -5.26 3.49 -13.29
CA PHE A 251 -4.96 4.81 -13.85
C PHE A 251 -4.97 4.87 -15.39
N THR A 252 -5.38 3.80 -16.06
CA THR A 252 -5.45 3.71 -17.54
C THR A 252 -4.11 3.98 -18.22
N TYR A 253 -3.04 3.38 -17.69
CA TYR A 253 -1.67 3.60 -18.14
C TYR A 253 -1.07 2.34 -18.76
N LEU A 254 -0.57 2.45 -20.00
CA LEU A 254 0.12 1.36 -20.68
C LEU A 254 1.54 1.25 -20.15
N HIS A 255 1.90 0.05 -19.70
CA HIS A 255 3.25 -0.23 -19.21
C HIS A 255 4.08 -1.04 -20.18
N ALA A 256 3.48 -1.89 -21.00
CA ALA A 256 4.18 -2.60 -22.06
C ALA A 256 3.21 -3.09 -23.13
N LEU A 257 3.71 -3.20 -24.35
CA LEU A 257 3.00 -3.79 -25.47
C LEU A 257 3.99 -4.50 -26.40
N TYR A 258 3.82 -5.82 -26.50
CA TYR A 258 4.60 -6.69 -27.35
C TYR A 258 3.65 -7.40 -28.32
N VAL A 259 3.99 -7.42 -29.60
CA VAL A 259 3.23 -8.12 -30.65
C VAL A 259 4.13 -9.16 -31.31
N ASN A 260 3.53 -10.04 -32.12
CA ASN A 260 4.26 -11.04 -32.89
C ASN A 260 5.11 -12.00 -32.03
N ILE A 261 4.69 -12.30 -30.81
CA ILE A 261 5.38 -13.26 -29.94
C ILE A 261 5.20 -14.68 -30.52
N PRO A 262 6.25 -15.35 -31.04
CA PRO A 262 6.12 -16.67 -31.60
C PRO A 262 6.02 -17.72 -30.49
N GLY A 263 4.92 -18.48 -30.48
CA GLY A 263 4.60 -19.47 -29.46
C GLY A 263 4.50 -18.83 -28.08
N ASN A 264 5.56 -18.98 -27.27
CA ASN A 264 5.67 -18.42 -25.92
C ASN A 264 7.00 -17.68 -25.69
N ASN A 265 7.73 -17.34 -26.75
CA ASN A 265 9.06 -16.76 -26.65
C ASN A 265 9.03 -15.24 -26.78
N ILE A 266 8.80 -14.54 -25.68
CA ILE A 266 8.71 -13.08 -25.63
C ILE A 266 9.97 -12.36 -26.12
N THR A 267 11.16 -12.99 -26.03
CA THR A 267 12.41 -12.34 -26.47
C THR A 267 12.51 -12.19 -27.99
N LYS A 268 11.61 -12.84 -28.74
CA LYS A 268 11.48 -12.73 -30.20
C LYS A 268 10.32 -11.85 -30.64
N ALA A 269 9.68 -11.14 -29.72
CA ALA A 269 8.55 -10.28 -30.00
C ALA A 269 8.99 -8.97 -30.67
N ASP A 270 8.06 -8.36 -31.40
CA ASP A 270 8.19 -6.96 -31.79
C ASP A 270 7.74 -6.07 -30.61
N GLU A 271 8.69 -5.32 -30.05
CA GLU A 271 8.39 -4.35 -28.99
C GLU A 271 7.74 -3.10 -29.59
N VAL A 272 6.48 -2.83 -29.20
CA VAL A 272 5.74 -1.63 -29.59
C VAL A 272 5.85 -0.54 -28.52
N HIS A 273 5.74 -0.97 -27.25
CA HIS A 273 5.90 -0.13 -26.07
C HIS A 273 6.77 -0.85 -25.06
N GLN A 274 7.94 -0.29 -24.77
CA GLN A 274 8.91 -0.85 -23.84
C GLN A 274 8.32 -0.98 -22.43
N TYR A 275 8.62 -2.09 -21.76
CA TYR A 275 8.25 -2.28 -20.37
C TYR A 275 8.76 -1.16 -19.48
N ARG A 276 7.82 -0.46 -18.84
CA ARG A 276 8.06 0.41 -17.70
C ARG A 276 7.41 -0.27 -16.51
N GLY A 277 8.16 -0.60 -15.46
CA GLY A 277 7.57 -1.16 -14.23
C GLY A 277 6.48 -0.26 -13.64
N PRO A 278 5.70 -0.75 -12.67
CA PRO A 278 4.66 0.04 -12.03
C PRO A 278 5.23 1.31 -11.37
N GLY A 279 4.44 2.38 -11.37
CA GLY A 279 4.77 3.63 -10.70
C GLY A 279 3.56 4.21 -10.02
N ASN A 280 2.87 3.40 -9.23
CA ASN A 280 1.67 3.83 -8.55
C ASN A 280 2.01 5.00 -7.60
N PRO A 281 1.45 6.22 -7.82
CA PRO A 281 1.70 7.37 -6.95
C PRO A 281 0.93 7.33 -5.62
N THR A 282 0.15 6.27 -5.36
CA THR A 282 -0.86 6.26 -4.30
C THR A 282 -0.73 5.06 -3.38
N ASP A 283 -1.15 5.24 -2.14
CA ASP A 283 -1.35 4.18 -1.14
C ASP A 283 -2.47 3.20 -1.51
N VAL A 284 -3.32 3.56 -2.49
CA VAL A 284 -4.36 2.69 -3.01
C VAL A 284 -3.76 1.68 -3.98
N ALA A 285 -3.86 0.40 -3.66
CA ALA A 285 -3.33 -0.67 -4.49
C ALA A 285 -4.07 -0.80 -5.83
N ASN A 286 -3.35 -0.63 -6.94
CA ASN A 286 -3.86 -0.80 -8.29
C ASN A 286 -3.63 -2.21 -8.83
N PRO A 287 -4.60 -2.77 -9.57
CA PRO A 287 -4.36 -3.97 -10.36
C PRO A 287 -3.55 -3.63 -11.61
N TYR A 288 -2.36 -4.23 -11.68
CA TYR A 288 -1.50 -4.24 -12.83
C TYR A 288 -1.79 -5.48 -13.67
N VAL A 289 -2.47 -5.30 -14.80
CA VAL A 289 -3.13 -6.37 -15.57
C VAL A 289 -2.24 -6.83 -16.72
N TYR A 290 -2.18 -8.14 -16.91
CA TYR A 290 -1.53 -8.80 -18.05
C TYR A 290 -2.61 -9.42 -18.93
N LEU A 291 -2.62 -9.06 -20.21
CA LEU A 291 -3.54 -9.60 -21.20
C LEU A 291 -2.77 -10.29 -22.30
N LEU A 292 -3.17 -11.52 -22.63
CA LEU A 292 -2.57 -12.30 -23.71
C LEU A 292 -3.62 -12.56 -24.79
N TYR A 293 -3.44 -11.95 -25.95
CA TYR A 293 -4.28 -12.13 -27.13
C TYR A 293 -3.61 -13.07 -28.13
N LYS A 294 -4.36 -14.03 -28.68
CA LYS A 294 -3.90 -14.83 -29.81
C LYS A 294 -4.07 -14.03 -31.10
N GLN A 295 -3.04 -14.04 -31.94
CA GLN A 295 -3.06 -13.47 -33.28
C GLN A 295 -3.40 -14.53 -34.33
N HIS A 296 -4.02 -14.10 -35.43
CA HIS A 296 -4.25 -14.97 -36.59
C HIS A 296 -2.97 -15.35 -37.34
N GLY A 297 -1.88 -14.60 -37.12
CA GLY A 297 -0.57 -14.85 -37.69
C GLY A 297 0.39 -13.73 -37.36
N HIS A 298 1.54 -13.73 -38.04
CA HIS A 298 2.50 -12.64 -37.95
C HIS A 298 1.91 -11.36 -38.53
N LEU A 299 1.97 -10.30 -37.76
CA LEU A 299 1.38 -9.00 -38.07
C LEU A 299 2.42 -8.08 -38.71
N GLN A 300 2.06 -7.41 -39.80
CA GLN A 300 2.94 -6.44 -40.44
C GLN A 300 2.87 -5.12 -39.69
N LEU A 301 3.86 -4.86 -38.85
CA LEU A 301 3.87 -3.69 -37.96
C LEU A 301 4.36 -2.43 -38.70
N THR A 302 3.48 -1.84 -39.49
CA THR A 302 3.75 -0.56 -40.19
C THR A 302 3.85 0.61 -39.20
N ASP A 303 4.52 1.70 -39.59
CA ASP A 303 4.64 2.90 -38.74
C ASP A 303 3.28 3.47 -38.28
N PRO A 304 2.24 3.58 -39.14
CA PRO A 304 0.92 4.05 -38.70
C PRO A 304 0.28 3.13 -37.65
N LEU A 305 0.44 1.82 -37.80
CA LEU A 305 -0.10 0.86 -36.83
C LEU A 305 0.66 0.95 -35.50
N ARG A 306 2.00 1.01 -35.54
CA ARG A 306 2.86 1.19 -34.36
C ARG A 306 2.49 2.47 -33.60
N GLN A 307 2.21 3.55 -34.30
CA GLN A 307 1.77 4.81 -33.70
C GLN A 307 0.38 4.69 -33.07
N SER A 308 -0.55 4.01 -33.74
CA SER A 308 -1.91 3.78 -33.25
C SER A 308 -1.91 2.95 -31.97
N LEU A 309 -1.16 1.83 -31.98
CA LEU A 309 -0.96 0.96 -30.82
C LEU A 309 -0.31 1.69 -29.63
N ASN A 310 0.61 2.63 -29.87
CA ASN A 310 1.18 3.43 -28.78
C ASN A 310 0.21 4.44 -28.19
N LYS A 311 -0.62 5.08 -29.03
CA LYS A 311 -1.52 6.16 -28.60
C LYS A 311 -2.81 5.63 -27.97
N LYS A 312 -3.36 4.55 -28.52
CA LYS A 312 -4.66 3.99 -28.14
C LYS A 312 -4.62 2.46 -28.20
N PRO A 313 -3.74 1.80 -27.42
CA PRO A 313 -3.47 0.36 -27.52
C PRO A 313 -4.75 -0.49 -27.52
N LEU A 314 -5.63 -0.25 -26.55
CA LEU A 314 -6.85 -1.05 -26.36
C LEU A 314 -7.86 -0.84 -27.49
N GLU A 315 -8.05 0.39 -27.94
CA GLU A 315 -8.97 0.71 -29.05
C GLU A 315 -8.44 0.12 -30.36
N THR A 316 -7.13 0.22 -30.61
CA THR A 316 -6.50 -0.37 -31.80
C THR A 316 -6.59 -1.89 -31.78
N LEU A 317 -6.33 -2.54 -30.64
CA LEU A 317 -6.46 -4.00 -30.53
C LEU A 317 -7.89 -4.49 -30.79
N HIS A 318 -8.91 -3.75 -30.33
CA HIS A 318 -10.32 -4.13 -30.57
C HIS A 318 -10.76 -3.93 -32.03
N ASN A 319 -10.24 -2.91 -32.71
CA ASN A 319 -10.67 -2.54 -34.06
C ASN A 319 -9.92 -3.30 -35.16
N GLU A 320 -8.73 -3.83 -34.86
CA GLU A 320 -7.92 -4.57 -35.80
C GLU A 320 -8.35 -6.03 -35.87
N SER A 321 -8.73 -6.50 -37.07
CA SER A 321 -9.24 -7.86 -37.31
C SER A 321 -8.21 -8.98 -37.10
N ASN A 322 -7.02 -8.66 -36.60
CA ASN A 322 -5.95 -9.62 -36.37
C ASN A 322 -5.83 -10.06 -34.90
N PHE A 323 -6.59 -9.44 -33.97
CA PHE A 323 -6.47 -9.66 -32.52
C PHE A 323 -7.82 -10.04 -31.89
N TYR A 324 -8.35 -11.23 -32.20
CA TYR A 324 -9.73 -11.56 -31.79
C TYR A 324 -9.85 -12.18 -30.40
N ASP A 325 -8.88 -12.99 -29.97
CA ASP A 325 -9.13 -13.89 -28.84
C ASP A 325 -8.23 -13.59 -27.64
N LEU A 326 -8.80 -12.98 -26.61
CA LEU A 326 -8.16 -12.97 -25.29
C LEU A 326 -8.09 -14.41 -24.76
N LYS A 327 -6.87 -14.94 -24.59
CA LYS A 327 -6.64 -16.30 -24.11
C LYS A 327 -6.27 -16.36 -22.64
N SER A 328 -5.66 -15.30 -22.12
CA SER A 328 -5.29 -15.22 -20.70
C SER A 328 -5.44 -13.80 -20.17
N ILE A 329 -5.90 -13.70 -18.92
CA ILE A 329 -5.91 -12.49 -18.12
C ILE A 329 -5.35 -12.84 -16.74
N SER A 330 -4.46 -11.98 -16.22
CA SER A 330 -3.92 -12.08 -14.87
C SER A 330 -3.65 -10.67 -14.35
N TRP A 331 -3.41 -10.51 -13.05
CA TRP A 331 -3.05 -9.24 -12.46
C TRP A 331 -2.25 -9.42 -11.18
N VAL A 332 -1.55 -8.36 -10.79
CA VAL A 332 -0.88 -8.23 -9.50
C VAL A 332 -1.25 -6.87 -8.90
N ARG A 333 -1.50 -6.84 -7.60
CA ARG A 333 -1.86 -5.60 -6.90
C ARG A 333 -0.59 -4.89 -6.45
N VAL A 334 -0.47 -3.60 -6.77
CA VAL A 334 0.71 -2.79 -6.47
C VAL A 334 0.29 -1.45 -5.91
N SER A 335 0.87 -1.04 -4.77
CA SER A 335 0.71 0.32 -4.21
C SER A 335 2.01 1.12 -4.36
N ALA A 336 1.96 2.39 -3.95
CA ALA A 336 3.16 3.20 -3.79
C ALA A 336 4.16 2.52 -2.83
N ASP A 337 5.43 2.78 -3.10
CA ASP A 337 6.60 2.33 -2.36
C ASP A 337 7.74 3.34 -2.57
N PRO A 338 8.85 3.24 -1.83
CA PRO A 338 9.97 4.17 -2.02
C PRO A 338 10.50 4.22 -3.47
N PHE A 339 10.45 3.11 -4.21
CA PHE A 339 10.90 3.07 -5.60
C PHE A 339 10.02 3.88 -6.55
N SER A 340 8.71 3.67 -6.52
CA SER A 340 7.75 4.42 -7.34
C SER A 340 7.74 5.90 -6.98
N ILE A 341 7.81 6.23 -5.68
CA ILE A 341 7.86 7.61 -5.20
C ILE A 341 9.15 8.30 -5.66
N GLY A 342 10.33 7.70 -5.45
CA GLY A 342 11.61 8.27 -5.87
C GLY A 342 11.71 8.45 -7.38
N ARG A 343 11.13 7.52 -8.16
CA ARG A 343 11.05 7.65 -9.63
C ARG A 343 10.19 8.85 -10.05
N LEU A 344 8.99 8.98 -9.48
CA LEU A 344 8.06 10.07 -9.80
C LEU A 344 8.57 11.45 -9.36
N GLU A 345 9.28 11.51 -8.23
CA GLU A 345 9.96 12.71 -7.73
C GLU A 345 11.03 13.17 -8.73
N LYS A 346 11.91 12.26 -9.19
CA LYS A 346 12.96 12.55 -10.16
C LYS A 346 12.41 12.98 -11.53
N GLU A 347 11.30 12.39 -11.95
CA GLU A 347 10.59 12.75 -13.19
C GLU A 347 9.80 14.06 -13.07
N HIS A 348 9.76 14.70 -11.89
CA HIS A 348 8.93 15.88 -11.60
C HIS A 348 7.47 15.66 -12.02
N GLN A 349 6.93 14.45 -11.74
CA GLN A 349 5.52 14.11 -12.00
C GLN A 349 4.59 14.19 -10.78
N VAL A 350 5.00 13.72 -9.59
CA VAL A 350 4.26 13.94 -8.33
C VAL A 350 5.19 14.02 -7.11
N ASN A 351 4.89 14.89 -6.12
CA ASN A 351 5.48 14.81 -4.77
C ASN A 351 4.60 13.96 -3.84
N ASN A 352 5.00 12.71 -3.59
CA ASN A 352 4.28 11.75 -2.75
C ASN A 352 4.98 11.43 -1.43
N CYS A 353 5.95 12.25 -1.02
CA CYS A 353 6.64 12.07 0.25
C CYS A 353 5.74 12.00 1.48
N PRO A 354 4.59 12.71 1.55
CA PRO A 354 3.66 12.55 2.66
C PRO A 354 3.22 11.10 2.92
N LEU A 355 3.20 10.21 1.91
CA LEU A 355 2.88 8.79 2.10
C LEU A 355 3.95 8.07 2.93
N LEU A 356 5.24 8.25 2.60
CA LEU A 356 6.35 7.66 3.37
C LEU A 356 6.45 8.26 4.77
N VAL A 357 6.14 9.56 4.91
CA VAL A 357 6.06 10.21 6.22
C VAL A 357 4.89 9.67 7.04
N SER A 358 3.76 9.34 6.40
CA SER A 358 2.61 8.72 7.09
C SER A 358 2.99 7.38 7.70
N GLU A 359 3.61 6.50 6.89
CA GLU A 359 4.08 5.18 7.33
C GLU A 359 5.12 5.31 8.47
N ALA A 360 6.12 6.18 8.28
CA ALA A 360 7.16 6.41 9.29
C ALA A 360 6.60 6.99 10.60
N LEU A 361 5.56 7.84 10.53
CA LEU A 361 4.89 8.41 11.70
C LEU A 361 4.02 7.37 12.43
N GLN A 362 3.32 6.51 11.70
CA GLN A 362 2.54 5.42 12.30
C GLN A 362 3.45 4.45 13.09
N HIS A 363 4.66 4.19 12.59
CA HIS A 363 5.67 3.39 13.31
C HIS A 363 6.22 4.04 14.59
N GLN A 364 5.97 5.33 14.83
CA GLN A 364 6.32 5.98 16.09
C GLN A 364 5.41 5.55 17.25
N ASP A 365 4.25 4.93 16.96
CA ASP A 365 3.31 4.36 17.92
C ASP A 365 2.98 5.31 19.10
N ARG A 366 2.61 6.56 18.76
CA ARG A 366 2.32 7.60 19.75
C ARG A 366 0.82 7.65 20.08
N PRO A 367 0.42 7.49 21.36
CA PRO A 367 -1.00 7.47 21.78
C PRO A 367 -1.81 8.74 21.49
N PHE A 368 -1.13 9.87 21.29
CA PHE A 368 -1.75 11.16 21.01
C PHE A 368 -1.99 11.39 19.50
N LEU A 369 -1.54 10.47 18.65
CA LEU A 369 -1.83 10.50 17.22
C LEU A 369 -3.10 9.69 16.94
N PRO A 370 -3.91 10.10 15.95
CA PRO A 370 -5.06 9.31 15.55
C PRO A 370 -4.63 7.94 15.02
N HIS A 371 -5.49 6.94 15.15
CA HIS A 371 -5.29 5.66 14.47
C HIS A 371 -5.61 5.80 12.97
N ASN A 372 -4.81 5.15 12.11
CA ASN A 372 -5.04 5.05 10.66
C ASN A 372 -5.26 6.38 9.94
N PHE A 373 -4.18 7.15 9.72
CA PHE A 373 -4.19 8.41 8.97
C PHE A 373 -3.28 8.34 7.75
N ASN A 374 -3.66 9.06 6.69
CA ASN A 374 -2.83 9.28 5.50
C ASN A 374 -2.63 10.78 5.33
N LEU A 375 -1.37 11.22 5.46
CA LEU A 375 -0.94 12.58 5.23
C LEU A 375 -0.97 12.87 3.73
N ASN A 376 -1.37 14.09 3.37
CA ASN A 376 -1.44 14.57 2.00
C ASN A 376 -0.78 15.95 1.84
N MET A 377 -0.06 16.38 2.86
CA MET A 377 0.73 17.61 2.88
C MET A 377 2.14 17.34 3.40
N SER A 378 3.12 17.95 2.74
CA SER A 378 4.48 18.03 3.25
C SER A 378 4.60 19.22 4.20
N VAL A 379 5.30 19.01 5.31
CA VAL A 379 5.65 20.04 6.30
C VAL A 379 7.17 20.14 6.30
N ASP A 380 7.71 21.00 5.46
CA ASP A 380 9.15 21.20 5.33
C ASP A 380 9.60 22.28 6.32
N VAL A 381 10.47 21.92 7.25
CA VAL A 381 10.94 22.81 8.31
C VAL A 381 12.44 23.02 8.17
N THR A 382 12.84 24.29 8.13
CA THR A 382 14.25 24.69 8.00
C THR A 382 14.64 25.66 9.10
N TYR A 383 15.77 25.39 9.74
CA TYR A 383 16.43 26.27 10.70
C TYR A 383 17.67 26.89 10.08
N SER A 384 17.86 28.19 10.27
CA SER A 384 19.05 28.92 9.80
C SER A 384 19.76 29.60 10.97
N PRO A 385 20.38 28.83 11.89
CA PRO A 385 21.06 29.38 13.05
C PRO A 385 22.27 30.22 12.66
N SER A 386 22.38 31.41 13.25
CA SER A 386 23.63 32.18 13.25
C SER A 386 24.68 31.51 14.14
N ALA A 387 25.95 31.81 13.87
CA ALA A 387 27.06 31.36 14.69
C ALA A 387 26.87 31.77 16.17
N ILE A 388 27.30 30.88 17.08
CA ILE A 388 27.19 31.10 18.52
C ILE A 388 28.41 30.53 19.24
N THR A 389 28.86 31.23 20.27
CA THR A 389 29.89 30.77 21.20
C THR A 389 29.35 30.87 22.62
N PHE A 390 29.51 29.81 23.40
CA PHE A 390 29.07 29.76 24.79
C PHE A 390 29.99 28.86 25.62
N THR A 391 29.90 28.97 26.95
CA THR A 391 30.66 28.15 27.88
C THR A 391 29.69 27.21 28.60
N SER A 392 30.08 25.94 28.73
CA SER A 392 29.30 24.91 29.42
C SER A 392 30.25 23.96 30.12
N CYS A 393 30.07 23.75 31.44
CA CYS A 393 30.96 22.94 32.25
C CYS A 393 32.44 23.30 32.03
N CYS A 394 32.71 24.61 31.98
CA CYS A 394 34.06 25.19 31.87
C CYS A 394 34.81 24.87 30.58
N LYS A 395 34.07 24.47 29.54
CA LYS A 395 34.56 24.36 28.17
C LYS A 395 33.80 25.32 27.27
N THR A 396 34.53 26.03 26.42
CA THR A 396 33.94 26.87 25.38
C THR A 396 33.59 26.03 24.17
N TYR A 397 32.37 26.20 23.69
CA TYR A 397 31.84 25.58 22.47
C TYR A 397 31.54 26.70 21.48
N ALA A 398 31.86 26.45 20.20
CA ALA A 398 31.60 27.38 19.11
C ALA A 398 30.95 26.62 17.95
N TYR A 399 29.75 27.05 17.60
CA TYR A 399 29.03 26.54 16.43
C TYR A 399 29.01 27.61 15.35
N ARG A 400 29.25 27.18 14.11
CA ARG A 400 29.19 28.05 12.93
C ARG A 400 27.75 28.23 12.47
N GLU A 401 27.52 29.25 11.67
CA GLU A 401 26.27 29.38 10.94
C GLU A 401 26.04 28.16 10.02
N THR A 402 24.79 27.76 9.87
CA THR A 402 24.42 26.62 9.03
C THR A 402 22.96 26.74 8.58
N SER A 403 22.54 25.88 7.66
CA SER A 403 21.14 25.66 7.30
C SER A 403 20.80 24.20 7.55
N LEU A 404 19.82 23.96 8.40
CA LEU A 404 19.36 22.64 8.80
C LEU A 404 17.93 22.44 8.31
N GLU A 405 17.76 21.58 7.33
CA GLU A 405 16.45 21.10 6.90
C GLU A 405 16.10 19.79 7.62
N LEU A 406 14.88 19.72 8.17
CA LEU A 406 14.44 18.51 8.87
C LEU A 406 14.11 17.40 7.87
N ASN A 407 14.48 16.17 8.23
CA ASN A 407 14.11 14.96 7.49
C ASN A 407 13.45 13.96 8.47
N PRO A 408 12.12 13.81 8.44
CA PRO A 408 11.40 13.00 9.42
C PRO A 408 11.63 11.49 9.26
N ILE A 409 11.90 11.01 8.05
CA ILE A 409 12.12 9.59 7.79
C ILE A 409 13.54 9.18 8.22
N GLY A 410 14.49 10.11 8.18
CA GLY A 410 15.86 9.89 8.64
C GLY A 410 15.99 9.82 10.16
N ASN A 411 17.04 9.15 10.65
CA ASN A 411 17.32 9.03 12.09
C ASN A 411 18.22 10.16 12.62
N MET A 412 18.02 11.40 12.15
CA MET A 412 18.89 12.53 12.49
C MET A 412 18.63 13.01 13.93
N THR A 413 19.70 13.18 14.70
CA THR A 413 19.68 13.92 15.98
C THR A 413 20.34 15.28 15.78
N VAL A 414 19.61 16.33 16.14
CA VAL A 414 19.97 17.74 15.95
C VAL A 414 20.55 18.30 17.25
N LYS A 415 21.60 19.12 17.13
CA LYS A 415 22.15 19.89 18.25
C LYS A 415 21.17 20.97 18.70
N THR A 416 20.88 21.02 20.00
CA THR A 416 19.87 21.94 20.54
C THR A 416 20.23 23.40 20.30
N ALA A 417 21.54 23.72 20.25
CA ALA A 417 22.03 25.04 19.86
C ALA A 417 21.53 25.49 18.47
N HIS A 418 21.38 24.58 17.50
CA HIS A 418 20.92 24.93 16.14
C HIS A 418 19.41 25.17 16.05
N VAL A 419 18.66 24.72 17.05
CA VAL A 419 17.19 24.82 17.14
C VAL A 419 16.74 25.57 18.38
N ARG A 420 17.64 26.35 18.99
CA ARG A 420 17.43 27.15 20.19
C ARG A 420 16.27 28.15 20.03
N SER A 421 15.68 28.58 21.14
CA SER A 421 14.49 29.46 21.15
C SER A 421 14.65 30.79 20.40
N SER A 422 15.88 31.29 20.23
CA SER A 422 16.15 32.52 19.46
C SER A 422 16.18 32.32 17.94
N ILE A 423 16.09 31.07 17.45
CA ILE A 423 16.06 30.73 16.03
C ILE A 423 14.67 30.21 15.67
N MET A 424 13.87 31.07 15.05
CA MET A 424 12.54 30.71 14.58
C MET A 424 12.64 29.76 13.37
N PRO A 425 11.94 28.61 13.36
CA PRO A 425 11.90 27.74 12.19
C PRO A 425 11.12 28.39 11.03
N SER A 426 11.64 28.26 9.82
CA SER A 426 10.89 28.50 8.59
C SER A 426 10.08 27.25 8.24
N VAL A 427 8.78 27.40 7.98
CA VAL A 427 7.88 26.30 7.66
C VAL A 427 7.26 26.51 6.29
N THR A 428 7.48 25.56 5.39
CA THR A 428 6.85 25.53 4.07
C THR A 428 5.84 24.39 4.02
N LEU A 429 4.62 24.72 3.62
CA LEU A 429 3.53 23.75 3.47
C LEU A 429 3.27 23.49 1.99
N THR A 430 3.31 22.22 1.59
CA THR A 430 3.09 21.82 0.19
C THR A 430 1.96 20.80 0.14
N LYS A 431 0.93 21.04 -0.69
CA LYS A 431 -0.19 20.12 -0.88
C LYS A 431 0.12 19.13 -2.00
N GLN A 432 -0.16 17.85 -1.76
CA GLN A 432 -0.01 16.82 -2.79
C GLN A 432 -1.00 17.07 -3.94
N ASP A 433 -0.49 17.21 -5.17
CA ASP A 433 -1.28 17.44 -6.39
C ASP A 433 -0.81 16.53 -7.55
N PRO A 434 -1.72 15.83 -8.24
CA PRO A 434 -1.38 14.87 -9.30
C PRO A 434 -0.88 15.49 -10.60
N TYR A 435 -0.93 16.81 -10.74
CA TYR A 435 -0.57 17.52 -11.97
C TYR A 435 0.53 18.55 -11.76
N PHE A 436 1.20 18.56 -10.59
CA PHE A 436 2.10 19.64 -10.18
C PHE A 436 1.50 21.04 -10.39
N ARG A 437 0.16 21.15 -10.30
CA ARG A 437 -0.52 22.45 -10.37
C ARG A 437 -0.26 23.15 -9.04
N ALA A 438 0.63 24.14 -9.07
CA ALA A 438 1.14 24.88 -7.92
C ALA A 438 0.09 25.06 -6.80
N ASN A 439 0.37 24.51 -5.62
CA ASN A 439 -0.09 24.90 -4.27
C ASN A 439 -1.38 25.74 -4.19
N LYS A 440 -2.49 25.31 -4.80
CA LYS A 440 -3.78 25.97 -4.65
C LYS A 440 -4.43 25.53 -3.34
N PHE A 441 -4.00 26.16 -2.25
CA PHE A 441 -4.78 26.19 -1.03
C PHE A 441 -6.11 26.91 -1.31
N SER A 442 -7.21 26.37 -0.78
CA SER A 442 -8.47 27.11 -0.81
C SER A 442 -8.37 28.33 0.10
N ASP A 443 -8.99 29.44 -0.29
CA ASP A 443 -9.04 30.64 0.57
C ASP A 443 -9.81 30.37 1.89
N ASP A 444 -10.70 29.38 1.88
CA ASP A 444 -11.49 28.96 3.04
C ASP A 444 -10.80 27.90 3.93
N GLU A 445 -9.69 27.30 3.46
CA GLU A 445 -8.95 26.28 4.23
C GLU A 445 -8.09 26.95 5.32
N LEU A 446 -8.32 26.56 6.58
CA LEU A 446 -7.53 26.98 7.74
C LEU A 446 -6.77 25.80 8.34
N TYR A 447 -5.55 26.05 8.81
CA TYR A 447 -4.71 25.03 9.43
C TYR A 447 -4.23 25.41 10.84
N SER A 448 -3.92 24.40 11.64
CA SER A 448 -3.23 24.52 12.93
C SER A 448 -1.92 23.76 12.89
N LEU A 449 -0.80 24.42 13.20
CA LEU A 449 0.51 23.82 13.37
C LEU A 449 0.82 23.73 14.87
N ILE A 450 1.18 22.54 15.34
CA ILE A 450 1.52 22.28 16.74
C ILE A 450 2.87 21.56 16.80
N MET A 451 3.84 22.14 17.52
CA MET A 451 5.09 21.49 17.85
C MET A 451 5.02 20.96 19.28
N VAL A 452 5.27 19.66 19.47
CA VAL A 452 5.11 18.99 20.77
C VAL A 452 6.29 18.08 21.13
N ASP A 453 6.55 17.96 22.43
CA ASP A 453 7.50 17.00 23.03
C ASP A 453 6.76 16.01 23.95
N PRO A 454 6.60 14.74 23.55
CA PRO A 454 5.99 13.70 24.37
C PRO A 454 6.98 12.97 25.29
N ASP A 455 8.28 13.22 25.13
CA ASP A 455 9.35 12.41 25.75
C ASP A 455 9.83 13.00 27.09
N VAL A 456 9.18 14.07 27.58
CA VAL A 456 9.48 14.62 28.91
C VAL A 456 9.15 13.58 29.99
N PRO A 457 10.09 13.28 30.90
CA PRO A 457 9.86 12.28 31.92
C PRO A 457 8.64 12.59 32.81
N ILE A 458 7.77 11.59 33.00
CA ILE A 458 6.47 11.72 33.67
C ILE A 458 6.57 12.26 35.11
N PHE A 459 7.69 12.04 35.79
CA PHE A 459 7.90 12.52 37.15
C PHE A 459 7.91 14.06 37.26
N TYR A 460 8.18 14.78 36.17
CA TYR A 460 8.06 16.25 36.13
C TYR A 460 6.60 16.72 36.04
N LYS A 461 5.64 15.84 35.74
CA LYS A 461 4.19 16.16 35.63
C LYS A 461 3.86 17.30 34.66
N VAL A 462 4.72 17.53 33.65
CA VAL A 462 4.51 18.55 32.61
C VAL A 462 4.17 17.95 31.24
N ALA A 463 4.50 16.67 31.02
CA ALA A 463 4.13 15.93 29.82
C ALA A 463 4.00 14.43 30.14
N SER A 464 3.42 13.71 29.19
CA SER A 464 3.45 12.25 29.12
C SER A 464 3.44 11.83 27.65
N ASN A 465 3.65 10.53 27.40
CA ASN A 465 3.55 9.97 26.05
C ASN A 465 2.18 10.17 25.37
N SER A 466 1.12 10.51 26.13
CA SER A 466 -0.24 10.72 25.63
C SER A 466 -0.68 12.19 25.70
N HIS A 467 0.00 13.00 26.50
CA HIS A 467 -0.30 14.42 26.72
C HIS A 467 1.02 15.20 26.65
N PRO A 468 1.47 15.56 25.45
CA PRO A 468 2.80 16.11 25.26
C PRO A 468 2.90 17.58 25.71
N LEU A 469 4.14 18.08 25.84
CA LEU A 469 4.44 19.48 26.15
C LEU A 469 4.41 20.32 24.87
N ILE A 470 3.71 21.45 24.85
CA ILE A 470 3.68 22.34 23.68
C ILE A 470 4.95 23.19 23.60
N HIS A 471 5.68 23.06 22.50
CA HIS A 471 6.82 23.90 22.14
C HIS A 471 6.44 25.10 21.28
N TRP A 472 5.49 24.95 20.35
CA TRP A 472 5.02 26.02 19.49
C TRP A 472 3.60 25.71 19.01
N MET A 473 2.75 26.72 18.87
CA MET A 473 1.40 26.52 18.35
C MET A 473 0.90 27.76 17.62
N VAL A 474 0.51 27.55 16.36
CA VAL A 474 -0.09 28.55 15.48
C VAL A 474 -1.40 27.99 14.95
N ILE A 475 -2.50 28.73 15.12
CA ILE A 475 -3.84 28.33 14.67
C ILE A 475 -4.35 29.28 13.60
N ASN A 476 -5.41 28.89 12.89
CA ASN A 476 -6.07 29.71 11.87
C ASN A 476 -5.11 30.17 10.75
N ILE A 477 -4.16 29.32 10.35
CA ILE A 477 -3.21 29.56 9.26
C ILE A 477 -3.99 29.56 7.93
N PRO A 478 -4.11 30.70 7.23
CA PRO A 478 -4.79 30.76 5.95
C PRO A 478 -3.85 30.43 4.80
N ARG A 479 -4.37 29.82 3.74
CA ARG A 479 -3.66 29.61 2.46
C ARG A 479 -2.30 28.90 2.57
N GLY A 480 -2.10 28.12 3.63
CA GLY A 480 -0.84 27.41 3.91
C GLY A 480 0.34 28.29 4.33
N ASN A 481 0.15 29.60 4.58
CA ASN A 481 1.23 30.49 5.03
C ASN A 481 1.23 30.61 6.56
N VAL A 482 2.14 29.89 7.23
CA VAL A 482 2.22 29.84 8.71
C VAL A 482 2.37 31.22 9.34
N ASN A 483 3.03 32.16 8.66
CA ASN A 483 3.23 33.53 9.15
C ASN A 483 1.94 34.37 9.20
N ASP A 484 0.91 33.98 8.44
CA ASP A 484 -0.39 34.66 8.44
C ASP A 484 -1.35 34.09 9.53
N GLY A 485 -0.91 33.09 10.28
CA GLY A 485 -1.68 32.47 11.36
C GLY A 485 -1.66 33.26 12.67
N VAL A 486 -2.39 32.75 13.67
CA VAL A 486 -2.43 33.30 15.03
C VAL A 486 -1.56 32.45 15.94
N THR A 487 -0.41 32.98 16.35
CA THR A 487 0.46 32.34 17.34
C THR A 487 -0.20 32.38 18.71
N VAL A 488 -0.55 31.21 19.24
CA VAL A 488 -1.14 31.06 20.58
C VAL A 488 -0.13 30.56 21.60
N ARG A 489 0.95 29.93 21.14
CA ARG A 489 2.13 29.62 21.96
C ARG A 489 3.37 29.92 21.14
N GLU A 490 4.18 30.85 21.61
CA GLU A 490 5.47 31.19 20.98
C GLU A 490 6.41 29.99 20.90
N TYR A 491 7.30 30.01 19.91
CA TYR A 491 8.30 28.97 19.74
C TYR A 491 9.21 28.89 20.98
N ARG A 492 9.43 27.66 21.47
CA ARG A 492 10.45 27.32 22.45
C ARG A 492 11.29 26.19 21.89
N GLY A 493 12.60 26.43 21.80
CA GLY A 493 13.53 25.41 21.34
C GLY A 493 13.55 24.18 22.24
N PRO A 494 14.00 23.04 21.72
CA PRO A 494 14.28 21.83 22.50
C PRO A 494 15.14 22.10 23.72
N GLN A 495 14.70 21.58 24.87
CA GLN A 495 15.47 21.59 26.11
C GLN A 495 15.28 20.24 26.83
N PRO A 496 15.69 19.12 26.20
CA PRO A 496 15.49 17.78 26.75
C PRO A 496 16.11 17.70 28.14
N SER A 497 15.45 17.00 29.07
CA SER A 497 15.96 16.90 30.44
C SER A 497 17.02 15.84 30.64
N SER A 498 17.03 14.85 29.75
CA SER A 498 17.95 13.71 29.75
C SER A 498 17.74 12.91 28.47
N GLY A 499 18.78 12.24 27.97
CA GLY A 499 18.64 11.38 26.79
C GLY A 499 18.22 12.16 25.54
N VAL A 500 17.52 11.46 24.63
CA VAL A 500 17.08 12.00 23.34
C VAL A 500 15.56 12.12 23.36
N HIS A 501 15.04 13.32 23.11
CA HIS A 501 13.62 13.59 22.95
C HIS A 501 13.28 13.76 21.46
N THR A 502 12.05 13.44 21.07
CA THR A 502 11.52 13.60 19.72
C THR A 502 10.51 14.72 19.68
N TYR A 503 10.70 15.68 18.79
CA TYR A 503 9.85 16.86 18.66
C TYR A 503 9.05 16.75 17.38
N TYR A 504 7.72 16.69 17.50
CA TYR A 504 6.81 16.52 16.37
C TYR A 504 6.19 17.86 15.99
N PHE A 505 6.29 18.23 14.72
CA PHE A 505 5.45 19.25 14.10
C PHE A 505 4.25 18.56 13.45
N LEU A 506 3.06 18.85 13.94
CA LEU A 506 1.81 18.27 13.50
C LEU A 506 0.96 19.35 12.85
N LEU A 507 0.56 19.14 11.61
CA LEU A 507 -0.31 20.04 10.87
C LEU A 507 -1.71 19.44 10.76
N TYR A 508 -2.69 20.20 11.24
CA TYR A 508 -4.10 19.83 11.21
C TYR A 508 -4.89 20.77 10.29
N LEU A 509 -5.75 20.20 9.45
CA LEU A 509 -6.81 20.93 8.76
C LEU A 509 -7.94 21.24 9.75
N GLN A 510 -8.40 22.49 9.80
CA GLN A 510 -9.48 22.92 10.66
C GLN A 510 -10.84 22.83 9.97
N SER A 511 -11.85 22.38 10.72
CA SER A 511 -13.26 22.44 10.27
C SER A 511 -13.85 23.85 10.38
N SER A 512 -13.31 24.69 11.28
CA SER A 512 -13.74 26.08 11.47
C SER A 512 -12.64 26.92 12.13
N ARG A 513 -12.83 28.25 12.19
CA ARG A 513 -11.91 29.14 12.91
C ARG A 513 -11.96 28.88 14.42
N ILE A 514 -10.80 28.75 15.05
CA ILE A 514 -10.64 28.46 16.48
C ILE A 514 -10.36 29.76 17.23
N SER A 515 -11.04 29.96 18.37
CA SER A 515 -10.76 31.10 19.25
C SER A 515 -9.50 30.86 20.08
N PRO A 516 -8.50 31.79 20.10
CA PRO A 516 -7.29 31.64 20.91
C PRO A 516 -7.52 31.38 22.41
N SER A 517 -8.63 31.89 22.95
CA SER A 517 -8.97 31.75 24.37
C SER A 517 -9.27 30.31 24.80
N VAL A 518 -9.66 29.42 23.88
CA VAL A 518 -10.04 28.05 24.23
C VAL A 518 -8.83 27.13 24.43
N ILE A 519 -7.64 27.54 23.98
CA ILE A 519 -6.43 26.70 24.02
C ILE A 519 -6.05 26.32 25.47
N SER A 520 -6.33 27.19 26.44
CA SER A 520 -6.08 26.89 27.86
C SER A 520 -6.93 25.74 28.40
N ASN A 521 -8.07 25.42 27.78
CA ASN A 521 -8.97 24.36 28.24
C ASN A 521 -8.37 22.96 28.05
N TYR A 522 -7.39 22.83 27.15
CA TYR A 522 -6.73 21.58 26.83
C TYR A 522 -5.35 21.45 27.49
N THR A 523 -5.03 22.34 28.43
CA THR A 523 -3.79 22.32 29.21
C THR A 523 -4.12 22.32 30.69
N THR A 524 -3.22 21.80 31.52
CA THR A 524 -3.49 21.67 32.96
C THR A 524 -2.60 22.60 33.79
N SER A 525 -1.59 22.06 34.46
CA SER A 525 -0.75 22.70 35.47
C SER A 525 0.03 23.92 34.97
N CYS A 526 0.13 24.10 33.66
CA CYS A 526 0.73 25.29 33.04
C CYS A 526 0.16 25.48 31.64
N THR A 527 0.39 26.64 31.03
CA THR A 527 -0.13 27.01 29.70
C THR A 527 0.33 26.12 28.56
N ARG A 528 1.30 25.21 28.76
CA ARG A 528 1.86 24.29 27.76
C ARG A 528 1.79 22.82 28.18
N CYS A 529 1.49 22.56 29.45
CA CYS A 529 1.73 21.28 30.10
C CYS A 529 0.56 20.33 29.87
N LEU A 530 0.90 19.06 29.65
CA LEU A 530 -0.05 17.94 29.50
C LEU A 530 -1.16 18.31 28.51
N PHE A 531 -0.78 18.72 27.30
CA PHE A 531 -1.74 19.14 26.31
C PHE A 531 -2.55 17.95 25.81
N ASP A 532 -3.88 18.05 25.92
CA ASP A 532 -4.80 17.03 25.42
C ASP A 532 -5.12 17.28 23.94
N ILE A 533 -4.23 16.80 23.07
CA ILE A 533 -4.40 16.92 21.62
C ILE A 533 -5.60 16.12 21.11
N ASN A 534 -5.97 15.02 21.77
CA ASN A 534 -7.08 14.18 21.36
C ASN A 534 -8.41 14.89 21.57
N CYS A 535 -8.61 15.51 22.75
CA CYS A 535 -9.76 16.39 22.99
C CYS A 535 -9.74 17.61 22.09
N PHE A 536 -8.59 18.30 21.96
CA PHE A 536 -8.49 19.49 21.09
C PHE A 536 -8.87 19.18 19.64
N THR A 537 -8.37 18.07 19.10
CA THR A 537 -8.66 17.69 17.72
C THR A 537 -10.10 17.22 17.55
N THR A 538 -10.67 16.52 18.53
CA THR A 538 -12.07 16.07 18.50
C THR A 538 -13.04 17.25 18.57
N ASP A 539 -12.88 18.14 19.57
CA ASP A 539 -13.80 19.25 19.84
C ASP A 539 -13.83 20.29 18.70
N HIS A 540 -12.74 20.40 17.94
CA HIS A 540 -12.63 21.33 16.82
C HIS A 540 -12.68 20.65 15.43
N GLY A 541 -12.96 19.35 15.37
CA GLY A 541 -13.05 18.60 14.12
C GLY A 541 -11.79 18.68 13.27
N LEU A 542 -10.63 18.53 13.90
CA LEU A 542 -9.33 18.65 13.26
C LEU A 542 -8.91 17.34 12.59
N LYS A 543 -8.32 17.45 11.40
CA LYS A 543 -7.78 16.30 10.68
C LYS A 543 -6.28 16.44 10.49
N LEU A 544 -5.51 15.49 11.01
CA LEU A 544 -4.07 15.42 10.77
C LEU A 544 -3.82 15.26 9.25
N THR A 545 -3.06 16.19 8.67
CA THR A 545 -2.91 16.31 7.21
C THR A 545 -1.45 16.35 6.77
N GLY A 546 -0.54 16.77 7.64
CA GLY A 546 0.90 16.78 7.43
C GLY A 546 1.65 16.66 8.75
N ALA A 547 2.89 16.20 8.69
CA ALA A 547 3.76 16.12 9.85
C ALA A 547 5.24 16.15 9.44
N THR A 548 6.09 16.54 10.38
CA THR A 548 7.53 16.29 10.35
C THR A 548 8.04 16.21 11.79
N TRP A 549 9.23 15.68 12.02
CA TRP A 549 9.80 15.60 13.36
C TRP A 549 11.31 15.53 13.30
N PHE A 550 11.93 15.73 14.45
CA PHE A 550 13.36 15.56 14.63
C PHE A 550 13.66 15.13 16.07
N ARG A 551 14.88 14.64 16.29
CA ARG A 551 15.36 14.26 17.61
C ARG A 551 16.36 15.28 18.12
N ALA A 552 16.34 15.58 19.41
CA ALA A 552 17.35 16.41 20.04
C ALA A 552 17.77 15.80 21.37
N GLU A 553 19.06 15.90 21.68
CA GLU A 553 19.66 15.28 22.86
C GLU A 553 20.00 16.30 23.94
N TYR A 554 20.15 15.84 25.18
CA TYR A 554 20.77 16.63 26.24
C TYR A 554 22.25 16.85 25.90
N ASP A 555 22.59 18.03 25.39
CA ASP A 555 23.93 18.40 24.94
C ASP A 555 24.53 19.57 25.77
N GLU A 556 25.72 20.02 25.38
CA GLU A 556 26.41 21.14 26.03
C GLU A 556 25.60 22.43 26.07
N TYR A 557 24.74 22.69 25.09
CA TYR A 557 23.97 23.92 25.02
C TYR A 557 22.79 23.86 25.99
N VAL A 558 22.13 22.69 26.13
CA VAL A 558 21.12 22.48 27.17
C VAL A 558 21.69 22.75 28.56
N ARG A 559 22.89 22.25 28.85
CA ARG A 559 23.59 22.52 30.11
C ARG A 559 23.84 24.00 30.33
N HIS A 560 24.37 24.69 29.31
CA HIS A 560 24.59 26.13 29.35
C HIS A 560 23.29 26.88 29.67
N GLN A 561 22.18 26.56 29.00
CA GLN A 561 20.88 27.19 29.29
C GLN A 561 20.37 26.90 30.70
N ARG A 562 20.58 25.68 31.21
CA ARG A 562 20.14 25.32 32.56
C ARG A 562 20.91 26.07 33.64
N VAL A 563 22.22 26.21 33.47
CA VAL A 563 23.07 26.94 34.42
C VAL A 563 22.88 28.44 34.28
N ASP A 564 23.10 28.99 33.08
CA ASP A 564 23.21 30.44 32.87
C ASP A 564 21.84 31.12 32.75
N GLU A 565 20.84 30.47 32.14
CA GLU A 565 19.51 31.06 31.97
C GLU A 565 18.54 30.62 33.08
N SER A 566 18.65 29.39 33.58
CA SER A 566 17.69 28.82 34.55
C SER A 566 18.23 28.74 35.99
N GLY A 567 19.48 29.16 36.22
CA GLY A 567 20.10 29.22 37.56
C GLY A 567 20.26 27.85 38.23
N LYS A 568 20.39 26.76 37.46
CA LYS A 568 20.66 25.42 38.00
C LYS A 568 22.09 25.34 38.50
N ASP A 569 22.29 24.50 39.51
CA ASP A 569 23.62 24.23 40.07
C ASP A 569 24.53 23.60 39.01
N GLU A 570 25.61 24.30 38.67
CA GLU A 570 26.55 23.86 37.65
C GLU A 570 27.19 22.52 38.02
N ALA A 571 27.53 22.32 39.30
CA ALA A 571 28.15 21.09 39.75
C ALA A 571 27.25 19.87 39.53
N ALA A 572 25.94 20.01 39.78
CA ALA A 572 24.96 18.97 39.51
C ALA A 572 24.77 18.68 38.01
N GLU A 573 24.66 19.71 37.16
CA GLU A 573 24.46 19.52 35.70
C GLU A 573 25.72 18.99 35.01
N CYS A 574 26.92 19.29 35.55
CA CYS A 574 28.20 18.89 34.98
C CYS A 574 28.82 17.63 35.60
N ALA A 575 28.22 17.04 36.65
CA ALA A 575 28.76 15.90 37.40
C ALA A 575 29.12 14.66 36.56
N LYS A 576 28.51 14.48 35.39
CA LYS A 576 28.74 13.34 34.48
C LYS A 576 29.74 13.64 33.37
N GLU A 577 30.22 14.88 33.26
CA GLU A 577 31.17 15.27 32.23
C GLU A 577 32.60 14.91 32.66
N PRO A 578 33.35 14.10 31.88
CA PRO A 578 34.69 13.63 32.26
C PRO A 578 35.68 14.78 32.54
N GLN A 579 35.46 15.94 31.92
CA GLN A 579 36.29 17.13 32.05
C GLN A 579 35.86 18.09 33.17
N TYR A 580 34.95 17.69 34.06
CA TYR A 580 34.50 18.50 35.22
C TYR A 580 35.07 17.97 36.55
N PRO A 581 36.41 17.90 36.77
CA PRO A 581 36.95 17.60 38.08
C PRO A 581 36.80 18.84 38.98
N GLN A 582 36.32 18.62 40.21
CA GLN A 582 36.07 19.59 41.28
C GLN A 582 36.68 20.99 41.07
N SER A 583 35.79 21.98 41.01
CA SER A 583 36.06 23.42 40.87
C SER A 583 36.75 23.79 39.57
N CYS A 584 36.00 24.42 38.67
CA CYS A 584 36.58 25.21 37.60
C CYS A 584 37.44 26.30 38.22
N SER A 585 38.74 26.05 38.26
CA SER A 585 39.71 26.94 38.87
C SER A 585 39.70 28.29 38.15
N GLY A 586 38.96 29.27 38.69
CA GLY A 586 39.20 30.69 38.44
C GLY A 586 38.20 31.45 37.57
N VAL A 587 36.88 31.28 37.76
CA VAL A 587 35.94 32.37 37.43
C VAL A 587 35.32 32.88 38.72
N SER A 588 35.89 33.96 39.25
CA SER A 588 35.22 34.79 40.25
C SER A 588 33.91 35.30 39.66
N ILE A 589 32.78 34.81 40.19
CA ILE A 589 31.47 35.42 39.97
C ILE A 589 31.55 36.84 40.56
N PRO A 590 31.43 37.92 39.77
CA PRO A 590 31.06 39.18 40.37
C PRO A 590 29.60 39.02 40.77
N HIS A 591 29.36 38.82 42.07
CA HIS A 591 28.06 39.11 42.65
C HIS A 591 27.72 40.56 42.31
N ILE A 592 26.85 40.77 41.31
CA ILE A 592 26.14 42.04 41.18
C ILE A 592 25.04 41.98 42.24
N ILE A 593 25.37 42.53 43.41
CA ILE A 593 24.37 43.05 44.33
C ILE A 593 24.10 44.49 43.87
N GLY A 594 22.87 44.75 43.44
CA GLY A 594 22.39 46.05 42.99
C GLY A 594 20.98 45.93 42.44
#